data_AF-A0A0F5J9Q1-F1
#
_entry.id   AF-A0A0F5J9Q1-F1
#
_cell.length_a   1.000
_cell.length_b   1.000
_cell.length_c   1.000
_cell.angle_alpha   90.00
_cell.angle_beta   90.00
_cell.angle_gamma   90.00
#
_symmetry.space_group_name_H-M   'P 1'
#
loop_
_entity.id
_entity.type
_entity.pdbx_description
1 polymer ?
#
loop_
_entity_poly.entity_id
_entity_poly.type
_entity_poly.pdbx_seq_one_letter_code
_entity_poly.pdbx_strand_id
1 'polypeptide(L)' 'MTTVKTRKGKHLLLTECIRRRVESKRSMGKDSTADLYQAAGHRFLEFLGEKDIYLSEITPTQVSDFQ' A
#
# COMPACT_ATOMS: atom_id res chain seq x y z
N MET A 1 -11.21 -18.47 11.05
CA MET A 1 -10.38 -17.75 12.04
C MET A 1 -9.12 -17.25 11.36
N THR A 2 -8.97 -15.93 11.18
CA THR A 2 -7.65 -15.28 11.09
C THR A 2 -7.84 -13.81 11.44
N THR A 3 -7.81 -13.51 12.73
CA THR A 3 -7.65 -12.15 13.24
C THR A 3 -6.31 -11.61 12.77
N VAL A 4 -6.31 -10.64 11.85
CA VAL A 4 -5.11 -9.89 11.49
C VAL A 4 -4.77 -8.98 12.68
N LYS A 5 -4.00 -9.52 13.63
CA LYS A 5 -3.41 -8.76 14.73
C LYS A 5 -2.39 -7.80 14.12
N THR A 6 -2.73 -6.52 14.04
CA THR A 6 -1.80 -5.43 13.78
C THR A 6 -0.86 -5.29 14.97
N ARG A 7 0.27 -6.01 14.91
CA ARG A 7 1.35 -5.86 15.88
C ARG A 7 2.02 -4.51 15.64
N LYS A 8 1.92 -3.62 16.64
CA LYS A 8 2.73 -2.42 16.83
C LYS A 8 4.21 -2.74 16.49
N GLY A 9 4.81 -1.98 15.57
CA GLY A 9 6.27 -1.90 15.44
C GLY A 9 6.97 -2.81 14.41
N LYS A 10 6.33 -3.16 13.29
CA LYS A 10 7.10 -3.61 12.11
C LYS A 10 7.05 -2.52 11.05
N HIS A 11 8.22 -1.95 10.76
CA HIS A 11 8.48 -1.11 9.60
C HIS A 11 8.00 -1.87 8.34
N LEU A 12 6.76 -1.60 7.93
CA LEU A 12 6.10 -2.26 6.81
C LEU A 12 6.44 -1.45 5.57
N LEU A 13 7.08 -2.06 4.59
CA LEU A 13 7.32 -1.41 3.30
C LEU A 13 5.99 -1.04 2.64
N LEU A 14 5.95 0.11 1.98
CA LEU A 14 4.79 0.56 1.23
C LEU A 14 4.37 -0.48 0.17
N THR A 15 5.34 -1.07 -0.52
CA THR A 15 5.15 -2.16 -1.49
C THR A 15 4.40 -3.35 -0.91
N GLU A 16 4.80 -3.81 0.28
CA GLU A 16 4.14 -4.91 1.00
C GLU A 16 2.74 -4.52 1.48
N CYS A 17 2.53 -3.26 1.87
CA CYS A 17 1.20 -2.74 2.21
C CYS A 17 0.25 -2.79 1.02
N ILE A 18 0.70 -2.30 -0.15
CA ILE A 18 -0.07 -2.31 -1.40
C ILE A 18 -0.41 -3.75 -1.78
N ARG A 19 0.58 -4.66 -1.80
CA ARG A 19 0.39 -6.09 -2.12
C ARG A 19 -0.71 -6.73 -1.26
N ARG A 20 -0.64 -6.55 0.07
CA ARG A 20 -1.64 -7.09 1.00
C ARG A 20 -3.04 -6.54 0.75
N ARG A 21 -3.15 -5.25 0.40
CA ARG A 21 -4.45 -4.64 0.08
C ARG A 21 -5.02 -5.20 -1.21
N VAL A 22 -4.21 -5.34 -2.25
CA VAL A 22 -4.61 -5.94 -3.55
C VAL A 22 -5.10 -7.36 -3.34
N GLU A 23 -4.30 -8.21 -2.67
CA GLU A 23 -4.66 -9.61 -2.38
C GLU A 23 -5.94 -9.73 -1.56
N SER A 24 -6.11 -8.87 -0.55
CA SER A 24 -7.34 -8.81 0.23
C SER A 24 -8.55 -8.49 -0.65
N LYS A 25 -8.44 -7.53 -1.59
CA LYS A 25 -9.56 -7.20 -2.49
C LYS A 25 -9.87 -8.32 -3.47
N ARG A 26 -8.85 -8.98 -4.04
CA ARG A 26 -9.04 -10.15 -4.91
C ARG A 26 -9.72 -11.31 -4.18
N SER A 27 -9.31 -11.59 -2.95
CA SER A 27 -9.95 -12.63 -2.13
C SER A 27 -11.44 -12.39 -1.83
N MET A 28 -11.90 -11.14 -1.97
CA MET A 28 -13.30 -10.74 -1.81
C MET A 28 -14.06 -10.68 -3.15
N GLY A 29 -13.44 -11.06 -4.28
CA GLY A 29 -14.00 -10.90 -5.62
C GLY A 29 -14.11 -9.45 -6.09
N LYS A 30 -13.34 -8.53 -5.49
CA LYS A 30 -13.34 -7.10 -5.82
C LYS A 30 -12.18 -6.74 -6.76
N ASP A 31 -12.13 -7.39 -7.90
CA ASP A 31 -10.97 -7.31 -8.81
C ASP A 31 -10.73 -5.90 -9.35
N SER A 32 -11.78 -5.19 -9.77
CA SER A 32 -11.65 -3.80 -10.24
C SER A 32 -11.08 -2.87 -9.17
N THR A 33 -11.43 -3.08 -7.90
CA THR A 33 -10.85 -2.30 -6.78
C THR A 33 -9.41 -2.72 -6.51
N ALA A 34 -9.09 -4.01 -6.65
CA ALA A 34 -7.74 -4.52 -6.49
C ALA A 34 -6.80 -3.93 -7.56
N ASP A 35 -7.25 -3.85 -8.81
CA ASP A 35 -6.47 -3.30 -9.91
C ASP A 35 -6.26 -1.79 -9.74
N LEU A 36 -7.28 -1.06 -9.26
CA LEU A 36 -7.13 0.35 -8.91
C LEU A 36 -6.09 0.55 -7.80
N TYR A 37 -6.11 -0.27 -6.75
CA TYR A 37 -5.12 -0.20 -5.67
C TYR A 37 -3.71 -0.53 -6.16
N GLN A 38 -3.58 -1.48 -7.08
CA GLN A 38 -2.31 -1.85 -7.68
C GLN A 38 -1.76 -0.69 -8.53
N ALA A 39 -2.59 -0.12 -9.41
CA ALA A 39 -2.20 0.98 -10.29
C ALA A 39 -1.82 2.24 -9.51
N ALA A 40 -2.68 2.67 -8.56
CA ALA A 40 -2.42 3.84 -7.73
C ALA A 40 -1.17 3.65 -6.85
N GLY A 41 -1.00 2.46 -6.28
CA GLY A 41 0.16 2.12 -5.47
C GLY A 41 1.46 2.15 -6.25
N HIS A 42 1.48 1.59 -7.47
CA HIS A 42 2.65 1.66 -8.35
C HIS A 42 2.99 3.09 -8.75
N ARG A 43 2.01 3.88 -9.19
CA ARG A 43 2.22 5.29 -9.52
C ARG A 43 2.82 6.01 -8.30
N PHE A 44 2.26 5.83 -7.10
CA PHE A 44 2.78 6.51 -5.91
C PHE A 44 4.23 6.11 -5.59
N LEU A 45 4.61 4.86 -5.78
CA LEU A 45 6.01 4.43 -5.66
C LEU A 45 6.92 5.11 -6.70
N GLU A 46 6.47 5.24 -7.94
CA GLU A 46 7.19 5.98 -8.99
C GLU A 46 7.32 7.47 -8.65
N PHE A 47 6.29 8.08 -8.08
CA PHE A 47 6.32 9.47 -7.61
C PHE A 47 7.41 9.70 -6.56
N LEU A 48 7.50 8.80 -5.57
CA LEU A 48 8.46 8.90 -4.49
C LEU A 48 9.91 8.65 -4.95
N GLY A 49 10.10 7.96 -6.08
CA GLY A 49 11.43 7.60 -6.58
C GLY A 49 12.17 6.58 -5.73
N GLU A 50 11.55 6.07 -4.67
CA GLU A 50 12.12 5.14 -3.69
C GLU A 50 11.42 3.79 -3.73
N LYS A 51 12.19 2.71 -3.89
CA LYS A 51 11.66 1.33 -3.94
C LYS A 51 11.41 0.73 -2.56
N ASP A 52 12.11 1.22 -1.54
CA ASP A 52 12.17 0.61 -0.20
C ASP A 52 11.74 1.58 0.92
N ILE A 53 10.71 2.40 0.67
CA ILE A 53 10.15 3.30 1.68
C ILE A 53 9.22 2.56 2.66
N TYR A 54 9.36 2.82 3.95
CA TYR A 54 8.41 2.33 4.94
C TYR A 54 7.13 3.17 4.96
N LEU A 55 5.99 2.51 5.17
CA LEU A 55 4.68 3.17 5.28
C LEU A 55 4.67 4.27 6.36
N SER A 56 5.49 4.13 7.41
CA SER A 56 5.64 5.10 8.49
C SER A 56 6.46 6.34 8.12
N GLU A 57 7.22 6.30 7.03
CA GLU A 57 8.06 7.41 6.57
C GLU A 57 7.33 8.31 5.57
N ILE A 58 6.15 7.89 5.11
CA ILE A 58 5.31 8.68 4.22
C ILE A 58 4.76 9.88 4.99
N THR A 59 5.09 11.06 4.49
CA THR A 59 4.65 12.32 5.07
C THR A 59 3.32 12.77 4.46
N PRO A 60 2.50 13.55 5.19
CA PRO A 60 1.30 14.16 4.63
C PRO A 60 1.59 15.04 3.40
N THR A 61 2.74 15.70 3.35
CA THR A 61 3.17 16.52 2.21
C THR A 61 3.36 15.68 0.95
N GLN A 62 4.07 14.55 1.03
CA GLN A 62 4.21 13.63 -0.11
C GLN A 62 2.86 13.11 -0.61
N VAL A 63 1.90 12.89 0.29
CA VAL A 63 0.53 12.50 -0.10
C VAL A 63 -0.21 13.66 -0.77
N SER A 64 -0.06 14.89 -0.28
CA SER A 64 -0.70 16.09 -0.84
C SER A 64 -0.12 16.47 -2.20
N ASP A 65 1.17 16.25 -2.42
CA ASP A 65 1.86 16.58 -3.67
C ASP A 65 1.62 15.54 -4.77
N PHE A 66 1.06 14.38 -4.41
CA PHE A 66 0.72 13.33 -5.36
C PHE A 66 -0.54 13.69 -6.16
N GLN A 67 -0.34 13.99 -7.45
CA GLN A 67 -1.39 14.20 -8.45
C GLN A 67 -1.50 13.03 -9.43
#